data_AF-A0A533X3Y9-F1
#
_entry.id   AF-A0A533X3Y9-F1
#
_cell.length_a   1.000
_cell.length_b   1.000
_cell.length_c   1.000
_cell.angle_alpha   90.00
_cell.angle_beta   90.00
_cell.angle_gamma   90.00
#
_symmetry.space_group_name_H-M   'P 1'
#
loop_
_entity.id
_entity.type
_entity.pdbx_description
1 polymer ?
#
loop_
_entity_poly.entity_id
_entity_poly.type
_entity_poly.pdbx_seq_one_letter_code
_entity_poly.pdbx_strand_id
1 'polypeptide(L)'
;MTCSMAFSFNLLSDLQDMWSYQFMQHAFEAGTLIAIIAGVMGYFVVLRRSAFTAHAFSEIGFAGAAGVLLLGINPIVGLLLGSGLGGLAIAALGRRAANRDPVWSDTGHQQQ
;
A
#
# COMPACT_ATOMS: atom_id res chain seq x y z
N MET A 1 -10.55 41.59 16.87
CA MET A 1 -9.30 40.87 16.59
C MET A 1 -9.35 40.42 15.15
N THR A 2 -8.85 41.26 14.25
CA THR A 2 -8.94 41.09 12.79
C THR A 2 -7.91 40.06 12.35
N CYS A 3 -8.37 38.93 11.82
CA CYS A 3 -7.52 37.97 11.14
C CYS A 3 -7.14 38.58 9.78
N SER A 4 -6.01 39.29 9.70
CA SER A 4 -5.41 39.61 8.40
C SER A 4 -4.81 38.31 7.87
N MET A 5 -5.57 37.61 7.04
CA MET A 5 -5.02 36.59 6.17
C MET A 5 -4.17 37.32 5.13
N ALA A 6 -2.95 37.70 5.53
CA ALA A 6 -1.96 38.24 4.63
C ALA A 6 -1.44 37.08 3.80
N PHE A 7 -2.19 36.70 2.77
CA PHE A 7 -1.64 35.94 1.64
C PHE A 7 -0.66 36.88 0.95
N SER A 8 0.57 36.88 1.45
CA SER A 8 1.68 37.62 0.86
C SER A 8 2.02 36.95 -0.47
N PHE A 9 2.14 37.73 -1.55
CA PHE A 9 2.61 37.21 -2.84
C PHE A 9 4.06 36.70 -2.81
N ASN A 10 4.76 36.78 -1.65
CA ASN A 10 6.04 36.11 -1.43
C ASN A 10 5.84 34.65 -1.02
N LEU A 11 5.51 33.80 -1.99
CA LEU A 11 5.52 32.33 -1.82
C LEU A 11 6.84 31.82 -1.28
N LEU A 12 7.95 32.51 -1.58
CA LEU A 12 9.27 32.11 -1.16
C LEU A 12 9.47 32.23 0.36
N SER A 13 8.90 33.25 1.01
CA SER A 13 8.97 33.39 2.47
C SER A 13 8.07 32.38 3.17
N ASP A 14 6.86 32.17 2.65
CA ASP A 14 5.92 31.19 3.22
C ASP A 14 6.47 29.76 3.12
N LEU A 15 7.13 29.41 2.01
CA LEU A 15 7.80 28.12 1.86
C LEU A 15 8.97 27.97 2.83
N GLN A 16 9.73 29.04 3.07
CA GLN A 16 10.84 29.03 4.02
C GLN A 16 10.35 28.85 5.47
N ASP A 17 9.25 29.50 5.83
CA ASP A 17 8.62 29.34 7.14
C ASP A 17 8.07 27.92 7.33
N MET A 18 7.45 27.36 6.28
CA MET A 18 6.99 25.97 6.27
C MET A 18 8.13 24.95 6.39
N TRP A 19 9.27 25.19 5.73
CA TRP A 19 10.43 24.30 5.77
C TRP A 19 11.17 24.31 7.12
N SER A 20 10.97 25.35 7.94
CA SER A 20 11.59 25.43 9.27
C SER A 20 11.04 24.36 10.24
N TYR A 21 9.84 23.83 9.98
CA TYR A 21 9.24 22.79 10.81
C TYR A 21 9.80 21.39 10.51
N GLN A 22 10.30 20.71 11.55
CA GLN A 22 10.83 19.34 11.43
C GLN A 22 9.81 18.32 10.89
N PHE A 23 8.52 18.48 11.18
CA PHE A 23 7.48 17.59 10.62
C PHE A 23 7.44 17.68 9.09
N MET A 24 7.67 18.87 8.52
CA MET A 24 7.62 19.11 7.08
C MET A 24 8.79 18.41 6.39
N GLN A 25 9.98 18.47 7.00
CA GLN A 25 11.18 17.78 6.53
C GLN A 25 10.97 16.26 6.54
N HIS A 26 10.48 15.70 7.65
CA HIS A 26 10.18 14.26 7.74
C HIS A 26 9.08 13.81 6.77
N ALA A 27 8.06 14.64 6.54
CA ALA A 27 7.02 14.35 5.55
C ALA A 27 7.59 14.31 4.13
N PHE A 28 8.53 15.20 3.80
CA PHE A 28 9.19 15.22 2.49
C PHE A 28 10.11 14.02 2.28
N GLU A 29 10.89 13.65 3.30
CA GLU A 29 11.74 12.44 3.30
C GLU A 29 10.91 11.16 3.14
N ALA A 30 9.90 10.98 4.01
CA ALA A 30 9.01 9.82 3.95
C ALA A 30 8.21 9.78 2.65
N GLY A 31 7.70 10.92 2.17
CA GLY A 31 6.96 11.03 0.93
C GLY A 31 7.79 10.65 -0.29
N THR A 32 9.06 11.07 -0.33
CA THR A 32 9.98 10.70 -1.41
C THR A 32 10.25 9.20 -1.43
N LEU A 33 10.45 8.58 -0.25
CA LEU A 33 10.60 7.13 -0.13
C LEU A 33 9.35 6.39 -0.61
N ILE A 34 8.17 6.82 -0.16
CA ILE A 34 6.88 6.23 -0.53
C ILE A 34 6.61 6.39 -2.04
N ALA A 35 6.97 7.52 -2.64
CA ALA A 35 6.79 7.76 -4.07
C ALA A 35 7.57 6.76 -4.93
N ILE A 36 8.82 6.48 -4.56
CA ILE A 36 9.66 5.48 -5.24
C ILE A 36 9.03 4.08 -5.11
N ILE A 37 8.63 3.70 -3.88
CA ILE A 37 7.99 2.40 -3.61
C ILE A 37 6.68 2.27 -4.40
N ALA A 38 5.85 3.30 -4.40
CA ALA A 38 4.58 3.32 -5.11
C ALA A 38 4.75 3.21 -6.63
N GLY A 39 5.77 3.85 -7.21
CA GLY A 39 6.09 3.73 -8.63
C GLY A 39 6.43 2.29 -9.03
N VAL A 40 7.29 1.63 -8.25
CA VAL A 40 7.66 0.22 -8.49
C VAL A 40 6.47 -0.71 -8.27
N MET A 41 5.75 -0.56 -7.16
CA MET A 41 4.58 -1.38 -6.83
C MET A 41 3.46 -1.22 -7.88
N GLY A 42 3.20 0.00 -8.32
CA GLY A 42 2.19 0.30 -9.34
C GLY A 42 2.47 -0.42 -10.66
N TYR A 43 3.72 -0.44 -11.11
CA TYR A 43 4.13 -1.18 -12.31
C TYR A 43 3.78 -2.68 -12.22
N PHE A 44 4.08 -3.32 -11.08
CA PHE A 44 3.75 -4.73 -10.86
C PHE A 44 2.24 -4.98 -10.73
N VAL A 45 1.50 -4.10 -10.05
CA VAL A 45 0.05 -4.22 -9.88
C VAL A 45 -0.68 -4.17 -11.22
N VAL A 46 -0.25 -3.28 -12.12
CA VAL A 46 -0.82 -3.16 -13.48
C VAL A 46 -0.52 -4.41 -14.31
N LEU A 47 0.75 -4.84 -14.36
CA LEU A 47 1.16 -5.98 -15.20
C LEU A 47 0.55 -7.32 -14.76
N ARG A 48 0.41 -7.57 -13.44
CA ARG A 48 -0.17 -8.83 -12.92
C ARG A 48 -1.68 -8.78 -12.72
N ARG A 49 -2.34 -7.70 -13.14
CA ARG A 49 -3.79 -7.49 -12.95
C ARG A 49 -4.23 -7.71 -11.49
N SER A 50 -3.35 -7.41 -10.54
CA SER A 50 -3.49 -7.73 -9.11
C SER A 50 -4.19 -6.63 -8.32
N ALA A 51 -4.96 -5.76 -8.99
CA ALA A 51 -5.65 -4.64 -8.36
C ALA A 51 -6.61 -5.09 -7.24
N PHE A 52 -7.27 -6.25 -7.42
CA PHE A 52 -8.13 -6.83 -6.39
C PHE A 52 -7.34 -7.21 -5.12
N THR A 53 -6.14 -7.78 -5.30
CA THR A 53 -5.24 -8.10 -4.21
C THR A 53 -4.82 -6.86 -3.44
N ALA A 54 -4.47 -5.77 -4.15
CA ALA A 54 -4.11 -4.51 -3.53
C ALA A 54 -5.28 -3.84 -2.78
N HIS A 55 -6.49 -3.94 -3.33
CA HIS A 55 -7.71 -3.44 -2.69
C HIS A 55 -8.02 -4.20 -1.38
N ALA A 56 -8.08 -5.53 -1.45
CA ALA A 56 -8.33 -6.38 -0.29
C ALA A 56 -7.23 -6.25 0.77
N PHE A 57 -5.97 -6.03 0.36
CA PHE A 57 -4.85 -5.84 1.27
C PHE A 57 -5.01 -4.61 2.17
N SER A 58 -5.58 -3.52 1.64
CA SER A 58 -5.86 -2.29 2.40
C SER A 58 -6.89 -2.55 3.50
N GLU A 59 -7.98 -3.25 3.16
CA GLU A 59 -9.05 -3.60 4.09
C GLU A 59 -8.54 -4.49 5.23
N ILE A 60 -7.73 -5.51 4.91
CA ILE A 60 -7.13 -6.41 5.90
C ILE A 60 -6.17 -5.64 6.82
N GLY A 61 -5.37 -4.71 6.28
CA GLY A 61 -4.46 -3.87 7.08
C GLY A 61 -5.21 -2.99 8.08
N PHE A 62 -6.24 -2.26 7.62
CA PHE A 62 -7.07 -1.43 8.51
C PHE A 62 -7.84 -2.26 9.53
N ALA A 63 -8.39 -3.42 9.14
CA ALA A 63 -9.07 -4.33 10.07
C ALA A 63 -8.12 -4.84 11.16
N GLY A 64 -6.88 -5.21 10.80
CA GLY A 64 -5.85 -5.62 11.75
C GLY A 64 -5.45 -4.50 12.71
N ALA A 65 -5.26 -3.28 12.19
CA ALA A 65 -4.97 -2.10 13.01
C ALA A 65 -6.11 -1.80 13.98
N ALA A 66 -7.36 -1.83 13.54
CA ALA A 66 -8.53 -1.61 14.38
C ALA A 66 -8.66 -2.69 15.47
N GLY A 67 -8.43 -3.97 15.13
CA GLY A 67 -8.49 -5.07 16.09
C GLY A 67 -7.47 -4.93 17.22
N VAL A 68 -6.23 -4.54 16.89
CA VAL A 68 -5.17 -4.31 17.89
C VAL A 68 -5.39 -3.01 18.67
N LEU A 69 -5.95 -1.99 18.02
CA LEU A 69 -6.31 -0.73 18.69
C LEU A 69 -7.38 -0.96 19.79
N LEU A 70 -8.33 -1.87 19.58
CA LEU A 70 -9.31 -2.26 20.60
C LEU A 70 -8.66 -2.94 21.82
N LEU A 71 -7.50 -3.56 21.66
CA LEU A 71 -6.72 -4.15 22.75
C LEU A 71 -5.86 -3.11 23.49
N GLY A 72 -5.92 -1.83 23.10
CA GLY A 72 -5.12 -0.75 23.68
C GLY A 72 -3.64 -0.77 23.28
N ILE A 73 -3.28 -1.53 22.24
CA ILE A 73 -1.92 -1.66 21.74
C ILE A 73 -1.70 -0.70 20.57
N ASN A 74 -0.43 -0.38 20.27
CA ASN A 74 -0.06 0.48 19.15
C ASN A 74 -0.64 -0.05 17.81
N PRO A 75 -1.45 0.75 17.08
CA PRO A 75 -2.11 0.32 15.86
C PRO A 75 -1.14 0.00 14.71
N ILE A 76 0.10 0.51 14.74
CA ILE A 76 1.15 0.18 13.76
C ILE A 76 1.45 -1.33 13.81
N VAL A 77 1.43 -1.94 15.01
CA VAL A 77 1.65 -3.38 15.15
C VAL A 77 0.52 -4.17 14.49
N GLY A 78 -0.73 -3.73 14.69
CA GLY A 78 -1.89 -4.33 14.04
C GLY A 78 -1.88 -4.18 12.52
N LEU A 79 -1.43 -3.02 12.02
CA LEU A 79 -1.26 -2.77 10.59
C LEU A 79 -0.21 -3.73 9.99
N LEU A 80 0.97 -3.85 10.62
CA LEU A 80 2.05 -4.72 10.16
C LEU A 80 1.65 -6.20 10.17
N LEU A 81 0.98 -6.65 11.23
CA LEU A 81 0.48 -8.02 11.33
C LEU A 81 -0.63 -8.29 10.30
N GLY A 82 -1.61 -7.40 10.18
CA GLY A 82 -2.72 -7.54 9.23
C GLY A 82 -2.21 -7.60 7.78
N SER A 83 -1.39 -6.62 7.39
CA SER A 83 -0.76 -6.58 6.07
C SER A 83 0.17 -7.77 5.83
N GLY A 84 1.02 -8.14 6.80
CA GLY A 84 1.93 -9.28 6.68
C GLY A 84 1.19 -10.61 6.49
N LEU A 85 0.17 -10.88 7.31
CA LEU A 85 -0.64 -12.09 7.23
C LEU A 85 -1.47 -12.13 5.94
N GLY A 86 -2.07 -11.01 5.53
CA GLY A 86 -2.80 -10.91 4.27
C GLY A 86 -1.90 -11.23 3.07
N GLY A 87 -0.72 -10.62 3.01
CA GLY A 87 0.26 -10.88 1.96
C GLY A 87 0.74 -12.34 1.94
N LEU A 88 1.00 -12.93 3.10
CA LEU A 88 1.38 -14.34 3.22
C LEU A 88 0.27 -15.28 2.77
N ALA A 89 -0.99 -15.00 3.13
CA ALA A 89 -2.14 -15.78 2.69
C ALA A 89 -2.24 -15.76 1.16
N ILE A 90 -2.17 -14.57 0.55
CA ILE A 90 -2.18 -14.43 -0.91
C ILE A 90 -1.02 -15.20 -1.56
N ALA A 91 0.20 -15.10 -1.01
CA ALA A 91 1.37 -15.79 -1.53
C ALA A 91 1.24 -17.32 -1.44
N ALA A 92 0.70 -17.84 -0.34
CA ALA A 92 0.46 -19.27 -0.15
C ALA A 92 -0.62 -19.81 -1.09
N LEU A 93 -1.72 -19.06 -1.27
CA LEU A 93 -2.80 -19.44 -2.19
C LEU A 93 -2.35 -19.34 -3.66
N GLY A 94 -1.61 -18.30 -4.03
CA GLY A 94 -1.09 -18.12 -5.39
C GLY A 94 -0.20 -19.29 -5.84
N ARG A 95 0.63 -19.84 -4.94
CA ARG A 95 1.43 -21.04 -5.21
C ARG A 95 0.59 -22.29 -5.44
N ARG A 96 -0.53 -22.45 -4.73
CA ARG A 96 -1.42 -23.60 -4.92
C ARG A 96 -2.20 -23.52 -6.22
N ALA A 97 -2.56 -22.32 -6.66
CA ALA A 97 -3.22 -22.12 -7.96
C ALA A 97 -2.27 -22.42 -9.13
N ALA A 98 -0.98 -22.07 -9.00
CA ALA A 98 0.03 -22.35 -10.03
C ALA A 98 0.32 -23.86 -10.19
N ASN A 99 0.18 -24.66 -9.14
CA ASN A 99 0.34 -26.12 -9.19
C ASN A 99 -0.91 -26.87 -9.70
N ARG A 100 -1.97 -26.16 -10.10
CA ARG A 100 -3.17 -26.76 -10.72
C ARG A 100 -3.10 -26.56 -12.22
N ASP A 101 -2.10 -27.17 -12.83
CA ASP A 101 -2.03 -27.35 -14.27
C ASP A 101 -3.33 -28.05 -14.70
N PRO A 102 -4.13 -27.48 -15.61
CA PRO A 102 -5.19 -28.25 -16.24
C PRO A 102 -4.50 -29.30 -17.09
N VAL A 103 -4.54 -30.55 -16.63
CA VAL A 103 -4.21 -31.75 -17.41
C VAL A 103 -5.26 -31.93 -18.53
N TRP A 104 -5.35 -30.94 -19.41
CA TRP A 104 -6.02 -31.08 -20.71
C TRP A 104 -5.02 -31.44 -21.80
N SER A 105 -3.77 -31.72 -21.43
CA SER A 105 -2.71 -32.19 -22.32
C SER A 105 -2.77 -33.68 -22.65
N ASP A 106 -3.89 -34.37 -22.40
CA ASP A 106 -4.08 -35.71 -22.95
C ASP A 106 -5.55 -36.03 -23.19
N THR A 107 -6.05 -35.60 -24.35
CA THR A 107 -6.93 -36.48 -25.11
C THR A 107 -6.26 -36.63 -26.47
N GLY A 108 -5.30 -37.54 -26.53
CA GLY A 108 -4.77 -38.04 -27.77
C GLY A 108 -5.86 -38.48 -28.74
N HIS A 109 -5.55 -38.36 -30.03
CA HIS A 109 -5.84 -39.40 -31.00
C HIS A 109 -7.28 -39.97 -31.02
N GLN A 110 -8.27 -39.20 -31.50
CA GLN A 110 -9.55 -39.73 -32.02
C GLN A 110 -10.03 -38.92 -33.24
N GLN A 111 -9.17 -38.75 -34.23
CA GLN A 111 -9.61 -38.46 -35.60
C GLN A 111 -8.84 -39.40 -36.56
N GLN A 112 -9.17 -40.69 -36.44
CA GLN A 112 -9.08 -41.68 -37.52
C GLN A 112 -10.48 -41.86 -38.10
#